data_AF-A0A258K3V9-F1
#
_entry.id   AF-A0A258K3V9-F1
#
_cell.length_a   1.000
_cell.length_b   1.000
_cell.length_c   1.000
_cell.angle_alpha   90.00
_cell.angle_beta   90.00
_cell.angle_gamma   90.00
#
_symmetry.space_group_name_H-M   'P 1'
#
loop_
_entity.id
_entity.type
_entity.pdbx_description
1 polymer ?
#
loop_
_entity_poly.entity_id
_entity_poly.type
_entity_poly.pdbx_seq_one_letter_code
_entity_poly.pdbx_strand_id
1 'polypeptide(L)'
;MDEKPKSRRGFASMDPEKRRQIASMGGKSVPAEKRSFARDASLAAKAGSVGGRSTPPEKRSFSLDRELASKAGKEGGRTSGRKAEPG
;
A
#
# COMPACT_ATOMS: atom_id res chain seq x y z
N MET A 1 -24.47 -23.01 -1.39
CA MET A 1 -23.89 -22.69 -0.07
C MET A 1 -24.06 -21.20 0.14
N ASP A 2 -24.99 -20.83 0.99
CA ASP A 2 -25.39 -19.46 1.31
C ASP A 2 -24.24 -18.70 1.99
N GLU A 3 -23.69 -17.70 1.29
CA GLU A 3 -22.69 -16.81 1.85
C GLU A 3 -23.39 -15.83 2.82
N LYS A 4 -23.37 -16.14 4.11
CA LYS A 4 -23.93 -15.29 5.15
C LYS A 4 -23.14 -13.96 5.18
N PRO A 5 -23.78 -12.79 4.99
CA PRO A 5 -23.05 -11.52 4.91
C PRO A 5 -22.30 -11.27 6.22
N LYS A 6 -20.99 -11.05 6.13
CA LYS A 6 -20.14 -10.70 7.27
C LYS A 6 -20.66 -9.40 7.90
N SER A 7 -21.18 -9.49 9.13
CA SER A 7 -21.66 -8.31 9.83
C SER A 7 -20.50 -7.36 10.13
N ARG A 8 -20.66 -6.08 9.78
CA ARG A 8 -19.68 -5.03 10.11
C ARG A 8 -19.68 -4.85 11.63
N ARG A 9 -18.57 -5.20 12.28
CA ARG A 9 -18.35 -5.05 13.73
C ARG A 9 -17.01 -4.36 13.98
N GLY A 10 -16.84 -3.71 15.13
CA GLY A 10 -15.59 -3.07 15.56
C GLY A 10 -15.13 -1.95 14.61
N PHE A 11 -13.89 -2.03 14.11
CA PHE A 11 -13.33 -1.02 13.22
C PHE A 11 -14.09 -0.89 11.89
N ALA A 12 -14.66 -1.98 11.40
CA ALA A 12 -15.41 -2.01 10.15
C ALA A 12 -16.80 -1.33 10.25
N SER A 13 -17.35 -1.19 11.47
CA SER A 13 -18.60 -0.48 11.72
C SER A 13 -18.42 1.01 12.02
N MET A 14 -17.19 1.50 12.15
CA MET A 14 -16.93 2.93 12.33
C MET A 14 -17.24 3.71 11.06
N ASP A 15 -17.54 5.00 11.26
CA ASP A 15 -17.67 5.98 10.19
C ASP A 15 -16.45 5.94 9.23
N PRO A 16 -16.65 6.01 7.90
CA PRO A 16 -15.57 5.91 6.92
C PRO A 16 -14.45 6.94 7.11
N GLU A 17 -14.77 8.18 7.50
CA GLU A 17 -13.77 9.22 7.72
C GLU A 17 -12.96 8.93 8.97
N LYS A 18 -13.63 8.58 10.08
CA LYS A 18 -12.98 8.19 11.33
C LYS A 18 -12.09 6.96 11.15
N ARG A 19 -12.55 5.97 10.39
CA ARG A 19 -11.77 4.78 10.02
C ARG A 19 -10.51 5.14 9.25
N ARG A 20 -10.62 6.04 8.26
CA ARG A 20 -9.47 6.52 7.47
C ARG A 20 -8.48 7.30 8.33
N GLN A 21 -8.96 8.15 9.23
CA GLN A 21 -8.11 8.90 10.16
C GLN A 21 -7.28 7.95 11.03
N ILE A 22 -7.92 6.97 11.68
CA ILE A 22 -7.24 5.99 12.54
C ILE A 22 -6.26 5.14 11.73
N ALA A 23 -6.65 4.62 10.57
CA ALA A 23 -5.76 3.85 9.69
C ALA A 23 -4.53 4.67 9.25
N SER A 24 -4.72 5.98 9.03
CA SER A 24 -3.63 6.89 8.67
C SER A 24 -2.67 7.16 9.83
N MET A 25 -3.09 7.06 11.09
CA MET A 25 -2.23 7.32 12.26
C MET A 25 -1.07 6.33 12.35
N GLY A 26 -1.29 5.05 12.04
CA GLY A 26 -0.24 4.02 12.07
C GLY A 26 0.95 4.36 11.16
N GLY A 27 0.68 4.78 9.92
CA GLY A 27 1.74 5.20 8.99
C GLY A 27 2.35 6.56 9.32
N LYS A 28 1.60 7.46 9.96
CA LYS A 28 2.07 8.79 10.38
C LYS A 28 2.88 8.78 11.68
N SER A 29 2.70 7.75 12.51
CA SER A 29 3.40 7.59 13.80
C SER A 29 4.92 7.51 13.65
N VAL A 30 5.41 7.08 12.47
CA VAL A 30 6.84 7.13 12.13
C VAL A 30 7.12 8.40 11.32
N PRO A 31 7.99 9.32 11.81
CA PRO A 31 8.46 10.47 11.06
C PRO A 31 8.99 10.04 9.69
N ALA A 32 8.82 10.88 8.67
CA ALA A 32 9.19 10.53 7.30
C ALA A 32 10.66 10.10 7.20
N GLU A 33 11.54 10.73 7.99
CA GLU A 33 12.99 10.46 8.03
C GLU A 33 13.32 9.09 8.66
N LYS A 34 12.43 8.55 9.49
CA LYS A 34 12.61 7.27 10.18
C LYS A 34 11.82 6.12 9.55
N ARG A 35 11.07 6.38 8.48
CA ARG A 35 10.36 5.31 7.74
C ARG A 35 11.40 4.47 7.01
N SER A 36 11.57 3.20 7.38
CA SER A 36 12.55 2.30 6.76
C SER A 36 12.43 2.22 5.23
N PHE A 37 11.20 2.32 4.71
CA PHE A 37 10.93 2.33 3.27
C PHE A 37 11.22 3.68 2.58
N ALA A 38 11.29 4.79 3.32
CA ALA A 38 11.68 6.10 2.78
C ALA A 38 13.19 6.31 2.79
N ARG A 39 13.91 5.62 3.69
CA ARG A 39 15.37 5.72 3.83
C ARG A 39 16.13 4.89 2.79
N ASP A 40 15.63 3.72 2.43
CA ASP A 40 16.28 2.82 1.49
C ASP A 40 15.31 2.42 0.36
N ALA A 41 15.47 3.08 -0.78
CA ALA A 41 14.69 2.79 -1.99
C ALA A 41 14.91 1.36 -2.49
N SER A 42 16.09 0.78 -2.27
CA SER A 42 16.41 -0.59 -2.65
C SER A 42 15.65 -1.59 -1.78
N LEU A 43 15.56 -1.34 -0.47
CA LEU A 43 14.75 -2.15 0.45
C LEU A 43 13.27 -2.07 0.10
N ALA A 44 12.75 -0.88 -0.22
CA ALA A 44 11.37 -0.69 -0.66
C ALA A 44 11.07 -1.44 -1.96
N ALA A 45 11.96 -1.36 -2.95
CA ALA A 45 11.84 -2.09 -4.21
C ALA A 45 11.88 -3.61 -4.01
N LYS A 46 12.79 -4.11 -3.14
CA LYS A 46 12.86 -5.54 -2.78
C LYS A 46 11.60 -6.01 -2.08
N ALA A 47 11.12 -5.27 -1.08
CA ALA A 47 9.88 -5.61 -0.36
C ALA A 47 8.66 -5.62 -1.29
N GLY A 48 8.54 -4.62 -2.17
CA GLY A 48 7.49 -4.59 -3.20
C GLY A 48 7.57 -5.78 -4.16
N SER A 49 8.78 -6.16 -4.58
CA SER A 49 9.00 -7.31 -5.45
C SER A 49 8.64 -8.64 -4.77
N VAL A 50 9.00 -8.81 -3.49
CA VAL A 50 8.64 -10.00 -2.70
C VAL A 50 7.12 -10.08 -2.53
N GLY A 51 6.47 -8.97 -2.16
CA GLY A 51 5.01 -8.90 -2.04
C GLY A 51 4.28 -9.23 -3.35
N GLY A 52 4.79 -8.73 -4.48
CA GLY A 52 4.25 -9.08 -5.81
C GLY A 52 4.44 -10.55 -6.18
N ARG A 53 5.52 -11.19 -5.71
CA ARG A 53 5.80 -12.61 -5.97
C ARG A 53 5.00 -13.56 -5.07
N SER A 54 4.63 -13.15 -3.86
CA SER A 54 3.78 -13.94 -2.95
C SER A 54 2.35 -14.12 -3.46
N THR A 55 1.91 -13.31 -4.43
CA THR A 55 0.63 -13.50 -5.12
C THR A 55 0.79 -14.58 -6.21
N PRO A 56 -0.18 -15.50 -6.41
CA PRO A 56 -0.16 -16.46 -7.51
C PRO A 56 -0.01 -15.79 -8.89
N PRO A 57 0.66 -16.43 -9.87
CA PRO A 57 0.76 -15.98 -11.27
C PRO A 57 -0.54 -15.41 -11.84
N GLU A 58 -1.65 -16.13 -11.65
CA GLU A 58 -2.97 -15.76 -12.20
C GLU A 58 -3.61 -14.54 -11.53
N LYS A 59 -3.21 -14.21 -10.29
CA LYS A 59 -3.82 -13.12 -9.50
C LYS A 59 -2.94 -11.87 -9.42
N ARG A 60 -1.79 -11.88 -10.09
CA ARG A 60 -0.87 -10.74 -10.12
C ARG A 60 -1.41 -9.68 -11.06
N SER A 61 -1.59 -8.46 -10.55
CA SER A 61 -2.02 -7.31 -11.36
C SER A 61 -1.14 -7.09 -12.59
N PHE A 62 0.15 -7.41 -12.52
CA PHE A 62 1.09 -7.29 -13.63
C PHE A 62 0.97 -8.38 -14.72
N SER A 63 0.37 -9.54 -14.38
CA SER A 63 0.02 -10.57 -15.36
C SER A 63 -1.36 -10.31 -15.99
N LEU A 64 -2.26 -9.67 -15.23
CA LEU A 64 -3.64 -9.40 -15.64
C LEU A 64 -3.77 -8.15 -16.51
N ASP A 65 -3.10 -7.06 -16.11
CA ASP A 65 -3.16 -5.77 -16.82
C ASP A 65 -1.86 -4.99 -16.61
N ARG A 66 -1.06 -4.94 -17.68
CA ARG A 66 0.23 -4.26 -17.70
C ARG A 66 0.09 -2.74 -17.49
N GLU A 67 -0.97 -2.12 -17.99
CA GLU A 67 -1.19 -0.69 -17.80
C GLU A 67 -1.56 -0.38 -16.35
N LEU A 68 -2.47 -1.14 -15.76
CA LEU A 68 -2.86 -0.99 -14.35
C LEU A 68 -1.65 -1.17 -13.43
N ALA A 69 -0.84 -2.19 -13.68
CA ALA A 69 0.39 -2.42 -12.93
C ALA A 69 1.39 -1.26 -13.08
N SER A 70 1.54 -0.72 -14.30
CA SER A 70 2.41 0.45 -14.53
C SER A 70 1.89 1.69 -13.80
N LYS A 71 0.57 1.95 -13.84
CA LYS A 71 -0.07 3.07 -13.12
C LYS A 71 0.13 2.94 -11.61
N ALA A 72 -0.14 1.77 -11.05
CA ALA A 72 0.07 1.49 -9.62
C ALA A 72 1.54 1.66 -9.21
N GLY A 73 2.48 1.16 -10.03
CA GLY A 73 3.92 1.34 -9.79
C GLY A 73 4.33 2.82 -9.83
N LYS A 74 3.84 3.59 -10.81
CA LYS A 74 4.08 5.03 -10.90
C LYS A 74 3.50 5.80 -9.71
N GLU A 75 2.31 5.44 -9.25
CA GLU A 75 1.68 6.06 -8.08
C GLU A 75 2.42 5.73 -6.77
N GLY A 76 2.83 4.48 -6.60
CA GLY A 76 3.72 4.06 -5.51
C GLY A 76 5.04 4.84 -5.51
N GLY A 77 5.65 5.02 -6.68
CA GLY A 77 6.85 5.84 -6.85
C GLY A 77 6.63 7.31 -6.49
N ARG A 78 5.54 7.93 -6.98
CA ARG A 78 5.20 9.35 -6.71
C ARG A 78 4.92 9.62 -5.23
N THR A 79 4.29 8.69 -4.52
CA THR A 79 4.05 8.83 -3.08
C THR A 79 5.34 8.68 -2.27
N SER A 80 6.30 7.88 -2.75
CA SER A 80 7.64 7.76 -2.16
C SER A 80 8.57 8.95 -2.48
N GLY A 81 8.36 9.64 -3.61
CA GLY A 81 9.24 10.70 -4.11
C GLY A 81 9.04 12.11 -3.52
N ARG A 82 8.09 12.33 -2.58
CA ARG A 82 7.86 13.68 -1.99
C ARG A 82 8.88 14.13 -0.93
N LYS A 83 10.07 13.53 -0.89
CA LYS A 83 11.29 14.15 -0.36
C LYS A 83 12.51 13.71 -1.18
N ALA A 84 12.63 14.25 -2.38
CA ALA A 84 13.93 14.54 -2.96
C ALA A 84 13.94 16.05 -3.20
N GLU A 85 14.48 16.81 -2.26
CA GLU A 85 14.87 18.19 -2.55
C GLU A 85 15.97 18.15 -3.63
N PRO A 86 15.93 19.05 -4.63
CA PRO A 86 17.04 19.21 -5.55
C PRO A 86 18.19 19.89 -4.81
N GLY A 87 19.31 19.19 -4.68
CA GLY A 87 20.61 19.77 -4.35
C GLY A 87 21.41 20.02 -5.61
#